data_AF-A0A497EFE6-F1
#
_entry.id   AF-A0A497EFE6-F1
#
_cell.length_a   1.000
_cell.length_b   1.000
_cell.length_c   1.000
_cell.angle_alpha   90.00
_cell.angle_beta   90.00
_cell.angle_gamma   90.00
#
_symmetry.space_group_name_H-M   'P 1'
#
loop_
_entity.id
_entity.type
_entity.pdbx_description
1 polymer ?
#
loop_
_entity_poly.entity_id
_entity_poly.type
_entity_poly.pdbx_seq_one_letter_code
_entity_poly.pdbx_strand_id
1 'polypeptide(L)' 'MNKREAFLLRVDPEVLNALRRWARDDLRSVNAQVEFILRRALMREGRLPKGQLKKGASTKRV' A
#
# COMPACT_ATOMS: atom_id res chain seq x y z
N MET A 1 -3.60 12.13 -13.76
CA MET A 1 -4.06 10.80 -13.27
C MET A 1 -2.90 10.08 -12.62
N ASN A 2 -3.05 9.58 -11.38
CA ASN A 2 -2.03 8.75 -10.73
C ASN A 2 -1.93 7.42 -11.48
N LYS A 3 -0.89 7.27 -12.30
CA LYS A 3 -0.62 6.04 -13.06
C LYS A 3 -0.33 4.92 -12.06
N ARG A 4 -1.21 3.92 -12.00
CA ARG A 4 -1.01 2.67 -11.25
C ARG A 4 -0.60 1.60 -12.25
N GLU A 5 0.45 0.87 -11.93
CA GLU A 5 0.92 -0.24 -12.74
C GLU A 5 0.39 -1.55 -12.16
N ALA A 6 -0.19 -2.39 -13.02
CA ALA A 6 -0.65 -3.72 -12.63
C ALA A 6 0.54 -4.69 -12.74
N PHE A 7 0.75 -5.51 -11.72
CA PHE A 7 1.76 -6.57 -11.72
C PHE A 7 1.15 -7.88 -11.21
N LEU A 8 1.64 -9.00 -11.73
CA LEU A 8 1.24 -10.33 -11.26
C LEU A 8 2.05 -10.69 -10.02
N LEU A 9 1.36 -10.89 -8.90
CA LEU A 9 1.96 -11.33 -7.65
C LEU A 9 1.57 -12.79 -7.38
N ARG A 10 2.56 -13.67 -7.25
CA ARG A 10 2.35 -15.02 -6.70
C ARG A 10 2.43 -14.93 -5.17
N VAL A 11 1.39 -15.41 -4.50
CA VAL A 11 1.28 -15.39 -3.03
C VAL A 11 0.76 -16.74 -2.59
N ASP A 12 1.21 -17.18 -1.42
CA ASP A 12 0.57 -18.27 -0.70
C ASP A 12 -0.95 -18.01 -0.53
N PRO A 13 -1.84 -18.98 -0.85
CA PRO A 13 -3.28 -18.82 -0.69
C PRO A 13 -3.72 -18.45 0.74
N GLU A 14 -3.07 -18.99 1.77
CA GLU A 14 -3.42 -18.71 3.17
C GLU A 14 -3.09 -17.25 3.53
N VAL A 15 -1.95 -16.76 3.07
CA VAL A 15 -1.55 -15.36 3.24
C VAL A 15 -2.53 -14.43 2.53
N LEU A 16 -2.95 -14.77 1.30
CA LEU A 16 -3.93 -13.97 0.57
C LEU A 16 -5.29 -13.95 1.30
N ASN A 17 -5.70 -15.06 1.89
CA ASN A 17 -6.94 -15.14 2.67
C ASN A 17 -6.88 -14.29 3.95
N ALA A 18 -5.77 -14.34 4.68
CA ALA A 18 -5.56 -13.47 5.85
C ALA A 18 -5.61 -11.99 5.45
N LEU A 19 -4.96 -11.63 4.34
CA LEU A 19 -4.96 -10.27 3.81
C LEU A 19 -6.36 -9.79 3.39
N ARG A 20 -7.16 -10.66 2.77
CA ARG A 20 -8.57 -10.37 2.41
C ARG A 20 -9.42 -10.07 3.64
N ARG A 21 -9.25 -10.85 4.72
CA ARG A 21 -9.96 -10.63 5.99
C ARG A 21 -9.59 -9.28 6.59
N TRP A 22 -8.28 -9.01 6.70
CA TRP A 22 -7.82 -7.72 7.23
C TRP A 22 -8.30 -6.53 6.40
N ALA A 23 -8.25 -6.61 5.06
CA ALA A 23 -8.77 -5.56 4.20
C ALA A 23 -10.27 -5.30 4.43
N ARG A 24 -11.06 -6.37 4.63
CA ARG A 24 -12.49 -6.26 4.94
C ARG A 24 -12.72 -5.58 6.28
N ASP A 25 -11.95 -5.95 7.31
CA ASP A 25 -12.08 -5.39 8.65
C ASP A 25 -11.74 -3.88 8.67
N ASP A 26 -10.80 -3.46 7.82
CA ASP A 26 -10.41 -2.06 7.61
C ASP A 26 -11.29 -1.30 6.59
N LEU A 27 -12.34 -1.94 6.04
CA LEU A 27 -13.21 -1.42 4.96
C LEU A 27 -12.42 -0.93 3.72
N ARG A 28 -11.39 -1.68 3.32
CA ARG A 28 -10.53 -1.39 2.16
C ARG A 28 -10.58 -2.49 1.12
N SER A 29 -10.25 -2.13 -0.12
CA SER A 29 -9.95 -3.14 -1.14
C SER A 29 -8.64 -3.86 -0.81
N VAL A 30 -8.52 -5.11 -1.26
CA VAL A 30 -7.30 -5.91 -1.09
C VAL A 30 -6.09 -5.18 -1.69
N ASN A 31 -6.23 -4.57 -2.87
CA ASN A 31 -5.14 -3.82 -3.51
C ASN A 31 -4.72 -2.59 -2.68
N ALA A 32 -5.68 -1.87 -2.08
CA ALA A 32 -5.36 -0.75 -1.21
C ALA A 32 -4.65 -1.22 0.07
N GLN A 33 -5.04 -2.39 0.60
CA GLN A 33 -4.37 -2.99 1.76
C GLN A 33 -2.93 -3.43 1.45
N VAL A 34 -2.72 -4.10 0.30
CA VAL A 34 -1.38 -4.45 -0.20
C VAL A 34 -0.50 -3.20 -0.28
N GLU A 35 -0.99 -2.15 -0.96
CA GLU A 35 -0.24 -0.90 -1.14
C GLU A 35 0.13 -0.26 0.22
N PHE A 36 -0.82 -0.24 1.16
CA PHE A 36 -0.59 0.30 2.51
C PHE A 36 0.53 -0.45 3.24
N ILE A 37 0.48 -1.79 3.24
CA ILE A 37 1.48 -2.64 3.88
C ILE A 37 2.86 -2.44 3.23
N LEU A 38 2.93 -2.48 1.90
CA LEU A 38 4.18 -2.32 1.16
C LEU A 38 4.80 -0.95 1.40
N ARG A 39 4.01 0.14 1.35
CA ARG A 39 4.51 1.49 1.66
C ARG A 39 5.06 1.58 3.07
N ARG A 40 4.36 1.02 4.06
CA ARG A 40 4.80 1.02 5.46
C ARG A 40 6.08 0.20 5.64
N ALA A 41 6.18 -0.96 5.00
CA ALA A 41 7.38 -1.80 5.03
C ALA A 41 8.57 -1.07 4.40
N LEU A 42 8.42 -0.53 3.19
CA LEU A 42 9.46 0.24 2.50
C LEU A 42 9.90 1.48 3.30
N MET A 43 8.97 2.17 3.96
CA MET A 43 9.28 3.30 4.82
C MET A 43 10.11 2.88 6.03
N ARG A 44 9.72 1.80 6.72
CA ARG A 44 10.45 1.26 7.88
C ARG A 44 11.88 0.84 7.52
N GLU A 45 12.06 0.26 6.34
CA GLU A 45 13.37 -0.14 5.82
C GLU A 45 14.17 1.01 5.19
N GLY A 46 13.62 2.23 5.16
CA GLY A 46 14.28 3.38 4.52
C GLY A 46 14.41 3.27 3.00
N ARG A 47 13.65 2.36 2.36
CA ARG A 47 13.69 2.07 0.92
C ARG A 47 12.66 2.82 0.10
N LEU A 48 11.74 3.54 0.75
CA LEU A 48 10.80 4.38 0.05
C LEU A 48 11.53 5.61 -0.54
N PRO A 49 11.37 5.92 -1.84
CA PRO A 49 12.04 7.07 -2.46
C PRO A 49 11.72 8.39 -1.72
N LYS A 50 12.76 9.19 -1.41
CA LYS A 50 12.66 10.44 -0.62
C LYS A 50 11.59 11.42 -1.16
N GLY A 51 11.33 11.43 -2.47
CA GLY A 51 10.31 12.27 -3.11
C GLY A 51 8.87 11.82 -2.87
N GLN A 52 8.62 10.57 -2.46
CA GLN A 52 7.27 10.06 -2.16
C GLN A 52 6.81 10.37 -0.74
N LEU A 53 7.74 10.59 0.20
CA LEU A 53 7.42 11.00 1.59
C LEU A 53 6.72 12.37 1.65
N LYS A 54 7.03 13.27 0.70
CA LYS A 54 6.48 14.64 0.67
C LYS A 54 5.07 14.75 0.06
N LYS A 55 4.62 13.76 -0.72
CA LYS A 55 3.32 13.84 -1.42
C LYS A 55 2.10 13.64 -0.51
N GLY A 56 2.27 13.06 0.68
CA GLY A 56 1.18 12.88 1.67
C GLY A 56 0.96 14.08 2.59
N ALA A 57 1.92 15.01 2.69
CA ALA A 57 1.90 16.14 3.63
C ALA A 57 1.53 17.49 2.98
N SER A 58 1.29 17.53 1.67
CA SER A 58 1.14 18.79 0.91
C SER A 58 -0.30 19.23 0.60
N THR A 59 -1.33 18.59 1.17
CA THR A 59 -2.75 19.01 0.99
C THR A 59 -3.29 19.88 2.13
N LYS A 60 -2.42 20.54 2.90
CA LYS A 60 -2.86 21.60 3.82
C LYS A 60 -1.89 22.77 3.75
N ARG A 61 -2.03 23.60 2.71
CA ARG A 61 -1.62 25.00 2.76
C ARG A 61 -2.52 25.81 1.83
N VAL A 62 -3.21 26.74 2.50
CA VAL A 62 -4.09 27.82 2.03
C VAL A 62 -5.46 27.37 1.54
#